data_AF-A0A950SQG1-F1
#
_entry.id   AF-A0A950SQG1-F1
#
_cell.length_a   1.000
_cell.length_b   1.000
_cell.length_c   1.000
_cell.angle_alpha   90.00
_cell.angle_beta   90.00
_cell.angle_gamma   90.00
#
_symmetry.space_group_name_H-M   'P 1'
#
loop_
_entity.id
_entity.type
_entity.pdbx_description
1 polymer ?
#
loop_
_entity_poly.entity_id
_entity_poly.type
_entity_poly.pdbx_seq_one_letter_code
_entity_poly.pdbx_strand_id
1 'polypeptide(L)'
;MDAIRDEAPFALRMIEGIEKIVPLPNIDSIVKILLDGQQRTSSLFYALYAPEIPLSGRKNPFRFFAHVPSLLSEDWGKSVVFANSGNRRAVTDLETNDDYIALPEFRDAGTLTPRILQTKYQSQLAEILRIVNRFMTYEIQMVHLDRGTSLDRVVETFERINRTGEPLSVMDLLVAKV
;
A
#
# COMPACT_ATOMS: atom_id res chain seq x y z
N MET A 1 18.18 26.53 -5.86
CA MET A 1 17.11 25.51 -5.66
C MET A 1 17.63 24.33 -4.83
N ASP A 2 18.71 24.50 -4.06
CA ASP A 2 19.49 23.39 -3.47
C ASP A 2 19.41 23.28 -1.94
N ALA A 3 18.68 24.16 -1.25
CA ALA A 3 18.76 24.30 0.21
C ALA A 3 17.70 23.48 1.00
N ILE A 4 16.86 22.67 0.35
CA ILE A 4 15.75 21.96 1.03
C ILE A 4 16.01 20.45 1.14
N ARG A 5 17.08 19.94 0.53
CA ARG A 5 17.27 18.50 0.37
C ARG A 5 17.75 17.75 1.62
N ASP A 6 18.54 18.38 2.51
CA ASP A 6 19.21 17.62 3.58
C ASP A 6 19.06 18.15 5.02
N GLU A 7 18.60 19.39 5.24
CA GLU A 7 18.60 20.01 6.60
C GLU A 7 17.21 20.29 7.19
N ALA A 8 16.11 20.03 6.47
CA ALA A 8 14.77 20.24 7.02
C ALA A 8 14.29 19.01 7.82
N PRO A 9 13.59 19.18 8.97
CA PRO A 9 13.03 18.09 9.77
C PRO A 9 12.02 17.19 9.00
N PHE A 10 11.65 17.59 7.78
CA PHE A 10 10.84 16.83 6.84
C PHE A 10 11.50 16.78 5.45
N ALA A 11 12.74 16.29 5.36
CA ALA A 11 13.38 16.07 4.07
C ALA A 11 12.48 15.23 3.15
N LEU A 12 12.22 15.75 1.95
CA LEU A 12 11.41 15.07 0.93
C LEU A 12 12.05 13.73 0.58
N ARG A 13 11.34 12.63 0.89
CA ARG A 13 11.72 11.28 0.45
C ARG A 13 10.71 10.80 -0.57
N MET A 14 11.21 10.32 -1.71
CA MET A 14 10.38 9.62 -2.68
C MET A 14 9.90 8.29 -2.11
N ILE A 15 8.73 7.81 -2.56
CA ILE A 15 8.28 6.46 -2.26
C ILE A 15 9.31 5.48 -2.83
N GLU A 16 9.79 4.55 -2.01
CA GLU A 16 10.78 3.58 -2.42
C GLU A 16 10.26 2.77 -3.62
N GLY A 17 10.99 2.84 -4.74
CA GLY A 17 10.65 2.15 -5.98
C GLY A 17 9.79 2.88 -6.98
N ILE A 18 9.38 4.11 -6.69
CA ILE A 18 8.65 4.93 -7.66
C ILE A 18 9.42 5.12 -8.96
N GLU A 19 10.75 5.21 -8.91
CA GLU A 19 11.63 5.44 -10.07
C GLU A 19 11.61 4.29 -11.08
N LYS A 20 11.26 3.08 -10.65
CA LYS A 20 11.14 1.90 -11.53
C LYS A 20 9.80 1.84 -12.28
N ILE A 21 8.81 2.60 -11.81
CA ILE A 21 7.43 2.60 -12.32
C ILE A 21 7.14 3.90 -13.08
N VAL A 22 7.66 5.02 -12.58
CA VAL A 22 7.52 6.37 -13.14
C VAL A 22 8.92 6.95 -13.34
N PRO A 23 9.43 7.03 -14.59
CA PRO A 23 10.81 7.44 -14.87
C PRO A 23 11.12 8.90 -14.48
N LEU A 24 10.09 9.75 -14.43
CA LEU A 24 10.17 11.16 -14.04
C LEU A 24 8.96 11.49 -13.17
N PRO A 25 9.01 11.26 -11.85
CA PRO A 25 7.95 11.70 -10.95
C PRO A 25 7.90 13.23 -10.99
N ASN A 26 6.79 13.78 -11.50
CA ASN A 26 6.59 15.23 -11.48
C ASN A 26 6.41 15.66 -10.02
N ILE A 27 7.40 16.38 -9.49
CA ILE A 27 7.31 16.94 -8.14
C ILE A 27 6.39 18.14 -8.24
N ASP A 28 5.14 17.91 -7.88
CA ASP A 28 4.14 18.98 -7.82
C ASP A 28 4.67 20.12 -6.94
N SER A 29 4.32 21.37 -7.25
CA SER A 29 4.82 22.53 -6.52
C SER A 29 4.44 22.48 -5.03
N ILE A 30 3.42 21.67 -4.70
CA ILE A 30 2.92 21.33 -3.38
C ILE A 30 3.61 20.05 -2.88
N VAL A 31 4.48 20.23 -1.90
CA VAL A 31 5.02 19.14 -1.09
C VAL A 31 3.92 18.69 -0.11
N LYS A 32 3.30 17.54 -0.37
CA LYS A 32 2.40 16.88 0.58
C LYS A 32 3.22 15.99 1.50
N ILE A 33 3.22 16.29 2.79
CA ILE A 33 3.92 15.49 3.81
C ILE A 33 2.91 14.53 4.44
N LEU A 34 3.19 13.23 4.37
CA LEU A 34 2.40 12.22 5.07
C LEU A 34 2.89 12.11 6.52
N LEU A 35 2.16 12.72 7.45
CA LEU A 35 2.57 12.80 8.86
C LEU A 35 2.38 11.47 9.61
N ASP A 36 1.31 10.73 9.31
CA ASP A 36 1.02 9.41 9.87
C ASP A 36 0.58 8.43 8.77
N GLY A 37 0.67 7.12 9.01
CA GLY A 37 0.24 6.09 8.06
C GLY A 37 1.25 5.79 6.96
N GLN A 38 2.51 6.24 7.10
CA GLN A 38 3.58 5.97 6.13
C GLN A 38 3.76 4.48 5.88
N GLN A 39 3.83 3.66 6.94
CA GLN A 39 4.01 2.21 6.80
C GLN A 39 2.82 1.55 6.08
N ARG A 40 1.58 1.96 6.38
CA ARG A 40 0.36 1.42 5.75
C ARG A 40 0.29 1.80 4.27
N THR A 41 0.60 3.05 3.95
CA THR A 41 0.64 3.56 2.57
C THR A 41 1.71 2.86 1.75
N SER A 42 2.91 2.69 2.31
CA SER A 42 3.99 1.93 1.67
C SER A 42 3.61 0.47 1.44
N SER A 43 2.91 -0.15 2.40
CA SER A 43 2.44 -1.54 2.27
C SER A 43 1.39 -1.69 1.17
N LEU A 44 0.42 -0.76 1.09
CA LEU A 44 -0.60 -0.74 0.05
C LEU A 44 0.00 -0.50 -1.33
N PHE A 45 0.92 0.46 -1.45
CA PHE A 45 1.68 0.71 -2.67
C PHE A 45 2.43 -0.56 -3.10
N TYR A 46 3.17 -1.19 -2.19
CA TYR A 46 3.93 -2.38 -2.52
C TYR A 46 3.03 -3.54 -2.98
N ALA A 47 1.90 -3.76 -2.31
CA ALA A 47 0.96 -4.83 -2.65
C ALA A 47 0.29 -4.62 -4.03
N LEU A 48 -0.11 -3.38 -4.33
CA LEU A 48 -0.81 -3.03 -5.57
C LEU A 48 0.13 -2.82 -6.77
N TYR A 49 1.35 -2.35 -6.55
CA TYR A 49 2.28 -2.05 -7.65
C TYR A 49 3.31 -3.15 -7.86
N ALA A 50 3.50 -4.04 -6.87
CA ALA A 50 4.47 -5.14 -6.88
C ALA A 50 5.84 -4.73 -7.45
N PRO A 51 6.49 -3.68 -6.89
CA PRO A 51 7.76 -3.20 -7.40
C PRO A 51 8.83 -4.30 -7.27
N GLU A 52 9.79 -4.32 -8.20
CA GLU A 52 10.94 -5.24 -8.16
C GLU A 52 11.99 -4.80 -7.12
N ILE A 53 11.55 -4.62 -5.87
CA ILE A 53 12.37 -4.17 -4.75
C ILE A 53 12.11 -5.10 -3.57
N PRO A 54 13.14 -5.69 -2.96
CA PRO A 54 12.97 -6.49 -1.77
C PRO A 54 12.57 -5.64 -0.57
N LEU A 55 11.74 -6.19 0.31
CA LEU A 55 11.47 -5.56 1.60
C LEU A 55 12.74 -5.57 2.47
N SER A 56 12.82 -4.65 3.43
CA SER A 56 13.97 -4.55 4.34
C SER A 56 14.32 -5.90 4.99
N GLY A 57 15.61 -6.25 4.96
CA GLY A 57 16.13 -7.52 5.47
C GLY A 57 15.82 -8.75 4.61
N ARG A 58 15.25 -8.58 3.41
CA ARG A 58 14.93 -9.69 2.49
C ARG A 58 15.77 -9.61 1.22
N LYS A 59 16.03 -10.78 0.63
CA LYS A 59 16.84 -10.89 -0.60
C LYS A 59 16.03 -10.67 -1.88
N ASN A 60 14.75 -11.03 -1.87
CA ASN A 60 13.89 -10.97 -3.06
C ASN A 60 12.57 -10.23 -2.74
N PRO A 61 11.94 -9.61 -3.76
CA PRO A 61 10.63 -8.99 -3.65
C PRO A 61 9.54 -9.98 -3.25
N PHE A 62 8.43 -9.48 -2.73
CA PHE A 62 7.23 -10.25 -2.44
C PHE A 62 6.11 -9.89 -3.41
N ARG A 63 5.30 -10.89 -3.78
CA ARG A 63 4.06 -10.69 -4.52
C ARG A 63 2.89 -11.03 -3.62
N PHE A 64 1.83 -10.24 -3.70
CA PHE A 64 0.64 -10.38 -2.88
C PHE A 64 -0.55 -10.78 -3.73
N PHE A 65 -1.37 -11.68 -3.20
CA PHE A 65 -2.52 -12.25 -3.87
C PHE A 65 -3.72 -12.21 -2.94
N ALA A 66 -4.89 -11.93 -3.51
CA ALA A 66 -6.14 -12.01 -2.81
C ALA A 66 -6.75 -13.42 -2.98
N HIS A 67 -7.14 -14.04 -1.88
CA HIS A 67 -7.77 -15.36 -1.85
C HIS A 67 -9.29 -15.23 -2.06
N VAL A 68 -9.76 -15.62 -3.24
CA VAL A 68 -11.15 -15.42 -3.71
C VAL A 68 -12.19 -16.04 -2.78
N PRO A 69 -12.07 -17.30 -2.29
CA PRO A 69 -13.00 -17.85 -1.31
C PRO A 69 -13.14 -16.98 -0.06
N SER A 70 -12.02 -16.52 0.51
CA SER A 70 -12.03 -15.68 1.72
C SER A 70 -12.58 -14.28 1.45
N LEU A 71 -12.37 -13.72 0.26
CA LEU A 71 -13.01 -12.46 -0.13
C LEU A 71 -14.52 -12.60 -0.20
N LEU A 72 -15.02 -13.66 -0.87
CA LEU A 72 -16.45 -13.91 -1.04
C LEU A 72 -17.16 -14.24 0.28
N SER A 73 -16.46 -14.85 1.24
CA SER A 73 -16.98 -15.10 2.59
C SER A 73 -16.76 -13.94 3.57
N GLU A 74 -16.21 -12.81 3.10
CA GLU A 74 -15.80 -11.66 3.92
C GLU A 74 -14.87 -12.02 5.11
N ASP A 75 -14.07 -13.09 4.98
CA ASP A 75 -13.00 -13.45 5.94
C ASP A 75 -11.72 -12.67 5.60
N TRP A 76 -11.72 -11.38 5.95
CA TRP A 76 -10.64 -10.45 5.61
C TRP A 76 -9.28 -10.87 6.15
N GLY A 77 -9.23 -11.51 7.33
CA GLY A 77 -7.98 -11.91 7.99
C GLY A 77 -7.17 -12.96 7.22
N LYS A 78 -7.83 -13.71 6.32
CA LYS A 78 -7.19 -14.73 5.46
C LYS A 78 -7.31 -14.41 3.98
N SER A 79 -7.83 -13.22 3.65
CA SER A 79 -8.10 -12.82 2.28
C SER A 79 -6.85 -12.43 1.49
N VAL A 80 -5.70 -12.27 2.14
CA VAL A 80 -4.44 -11.90 1.48
C VAL A 80 -3.35 -12.91 1.82
N VAL A 81 -2.68 -13.40 0.80
CA VAL A 81 -1.49 -14.26 0.90
C VAL A 81 -0.31 -13.61 0.16
N PHE A 82 0.90 -14.09 0.41
CA PHE A 82 2.09 -13.60 -0.27
C PHE A 82 3.02 -14.74 -0.68
N ALA A 83 3.81 -14.49 -1.72
CA ALA A 83 4.91 -15.36 -2.13
C ALA A 83 6.20 -14.54 -2.32
N ASN A 84 7.32 -15.13 -1.92
CA ASN A 84 8.63 -14.57 -2.20
C ASN A 84 8.98 -14.82 -3.68
N SER A 85 9.37 -13.78 -4.41
CA SER A 85 9.68 -13.86 -5.85
C SER A 85 10.88 -14.74 -6.18
N GLY A 86 11.75 -15.02 -5.20
CA GLY A 86 12.82 -16.01 -5.35
C GLY A 86 12.32 -17.45 -5.38
N ASN A 87 11.14 -17.72 -4.81
CA ASN A 87 10.47 -19.01 -4.91
C ASN A 87 9.49 -19.01 -6.10
N ARG A 88 10.05 -19.19 -7.30
CA ARG A 88 9.30 -19.18 -8.56
C ARG A 88 8.14 -20.18 -8.58
N ARG A 89 8.31 -21.34 -7.94
CA ARG A 89 7.27 -22.37 -7.86
C ARG A 89 6.07 -21.86 -7.08
N ALA A 90 6.28 -21.32 -5.88
CA ALA A 90 5.19 -20.77 -5.07
C ALA A 90 4.46 -19.61 -5.76
N VAL A 91 5.19 -18.75 -6.50
CA VAL A 91 4.57 -17.68 -7.29
C VAL A 91 3.71 -18.26 -8.41
N THR A 92 4.25 -19.22 -9.18
CA THR A 92 3.52 -19.86 -10.28
C THR A 92 2.29 -20.62 -9.79
N ASP A 93 2.40 -21.31 -8.65
CA ASP A 93 1.29 -22.03 -8.03
C ASP A 93 0.14 -21.09 -7.65
N LEU A 94 0.45 -19.85 -7.21
CA LEU A 94 -0.57 -18.83 -6.92
C LEU A 94 -1.10 -18.15 -8.20
N GLU A 95 -0.24 -17.84 -9.18
CA GLU A 95 -0.64 -17.17 -10.42
C GLU A 95 -1.57 -18.03 -11.28
N THR A 96 -1.37 -19.36 -11.26
CA THR A 96 -2.14 -20.33 -12.05
C THR A 96 -3.38 -20.85 -11.35
N ASN A 97 -3.55 -20.58 -10.05
CA ASN A 97 -4.68 -21.07 -9.27
C ASN A 97 -5.83 -20.05 -9.24
N ASP A 98 -6.99 -20.47 -9.73
CA ASP A 98 -8.24 -19.69 -9.76
C ASP A 98 -8.65 -19.11 -8.41
N ASP A 99 -8.24 -19.71 -7.30
CA ASP A 99 -8.53 -19.24 -5.93
C ASP A 99 -7.78 -17.95 -5.58
N TYR A 100 -6.84 -17.50 -6.41
CA TYR A 100 -5.97 -16.37 -6.12
C TYR A 100 -5.93 -15.36 -7.26
N ILE A 101 -6.05 -14.09 -6.91
CA ILE A 101 -5.92 -12.96 -7.84
C ILE A 101 -4.73 -12.11 -7.40
N ALA A 102 -3.77 -11.80 -8.28
CA ALA A 102 -2.68 -10.93 -7.88
C ALA A 102 -3.22 -9.53 -7.61
N LEU A 103 -2.84 -8.94 -6.47
CA LEU A 103 -3.30 -7.60 -6.09
C LEU A 103 -3.01 -6.51 -7.14
N PRO A 104 -1.93 -6.58 -7.95
CA PRO A 104 -1.74 -5.63 -9.03
C PRO A 104 -2.83 -5.61 -10.11
N GLU A 105 -3.55 -6.73 -10.29
CA GLU A 105 -4.64 -6.85 -11.27
C GLU A 105 -5.90 -6.08 -10.83
N PHE A 106 -6.04 -5.73 -9.54
CA PHE A 106 -7.18 -4.95 -9.04
C PHE A 106 -7.24 -3.55 -9.67
N ARG A 107 -6.12 -3.06 -10.18
CA ARG A 107 -6.01 -1.74 -10.82
C ARG A 107 -6.54 -1.70 -12.24
N ASP A 108 -6.69 -2.86 -12.89
CA ASP A 108 -7.10 -2.95 -14.29
C ASP A 108 -8.25 -3.94 -14.46
N ALA A 109 -9.46 -3.38 -14.43
CA ALA A 109 -10.69 -4.14 -14.67
C ALA A 109 -10.72 -4.79 -16.06
N GLY A 110 -10.00 -4.23 -17.05
CA GLY A 110 -9.91 -4.75 -18.41
C GLY A 110 -9.14 -6.07 -18.50
N THR A 111 -8.14 -6.26 -17.63
CA THR A 111 -7.41 -7.52 -17.49
C THR A 111 -8.08 -8.47 -16.50
N LEU A 112 -8.60 -7.95 -15.38
CA LEU A 112 -9.19 -8.74 -14.32
C LEU A 112 -10.49 -9.46 -14.73
N THR A 113 -11.39 -8.75 -15.42
CA THR A 113 -12.70 -9.28 -15.84
C THR A 113 -12.57 -10.51 -16.74
N PRO A 114 -11.83 -10.47 -17.87
CA PRO A 114 -11.69 -11.64 -18.74
C PRO A 114 -10.98 -12.79 -18.03
N ARG A 115 -10.06 -12.51 -17.10
CA ARG A 115 -9.44 -13.56 -16.28
C ARG A 115 -10.49 -14.27 -15.42
N ILE A 116 -11.29 -13.54 -14.64
CA ILE A 116 -12.32 -14.14 -13.76
C ILE A 116 -13.33 -14.97 -14.57
N LEU A 117 -13.70 -14.50 -15.77
CA LEU A 117 -14.61 -15.22 -16.67
C LEU A 117 -14.06 -16.58 -17.15
N GLN A 118 -12.73 -16.79 -17.06
CA GLN A 118 -12.08 -18.07 -17.40
C GLN A 118 -11.92 -19.01 -16.20
N THR A 119 -12.30 -18.55 -14.99
CA THR A 119 -12.17 -19.33 -13.76
C THR A 119 -13.50 -19.99 -13.37
N LYS A 120 -13.44 -20.88 -12.38
CA LYS A 120 -14.64 -21.40 -11.70
C LYS A 120 -15.52 -20.34 -11.02
N TYR A 121 -15.05 -19.09 -10.89
CA TYR A 121 -15.75 -17.97 -10.25
C TYR A 121 -16.54 -17.05 -11.19
N GLN A 122 -16.70 -17.44 -12.47
CA GLN A 122 -17.40 -16.63 -13.46
C GLN A 122 -18.80 -16.15 -13.01
N SER A 123 -19.54 -16.96 -12.25
CA SER A 123 -20.89 -16.60 -11.78
C SER A 123 -20.89 -15.61 -10.62
N GLN A 124 -19.75 -15.46 -9.92
CA GLN A 124 -19.54 -14.48 -8.85
C GLN A 124 -18.82 -13.22 -9.33
N LEU A 125 -18.61 -13.04 -10.64
CA LEU A 125 -17.90 -11.89 -11.21
C LEU A 125 -18.37 -10.55 -10.63
N ALA A 126 -19.69 -10.32 -10.59
CA ALA A 126 -20.25 -9.07 -10.09
C ALA A 126 -19.88 -8.80 -8.62
N GLU A 127 -19.86 -9.85 -7.80
CA GLU A 127 -19.53 -9.74 -6.38
C GLU A 127 -18.03 -9.51 -6.17
N ILE A 128 -17.17 -10.22 -6.92
CA ILE A 128 -15.72 -9.99 -6.88
C ILE A 128 -15.40 -8.56 -7.31
N LEU A 129 -15.99 -8.08 -8.42
CA LEU A 129 -15.79 -6.70 -8.87
C LEU A 129 -16.33 -5.68 -7.87
N ARG A 130 -17.44 -5.96 -7.18
CA ARG A 130 -17.96 -5.11 -6.10
C ARG A 130 -16.94 -4.98 -4.95
N ILE A 131 -16.35 -6.09 -4.51
CA ILE A 131 -15.34 -6.11 -3.44
C ILE A 131 -14.07 -5.36 -3.88
N VAL A 132 -13.58 -5.65 -5.08
CA VAL A 132 -12.40 -4.98 -5.66
C VAL A 132 -12.66 -3.48 -5.78
N ASN A 133 -13.82 -3.07 -6.29
CA ASN A 133 -14.18 -1.66 -6.40
C ASN A 133 -14.24 -0.99 -5.02
N ARG A 134 -14.89 -1.62 -4.02
CA ARG A 134 -14.93 -1.11 -2.64
C ARG A 134 -13.54 -0.90 -2.05
N PHE A 135 -12.60 -1.79 -2.35
CA PHE A 135 -11.21 -1.67 -1.93
C PHE A 135 -10.48 -0.54 -2.66
N MET A 136 -10.62 -0.46 -3.99
CA MET A 136 -9.93 0.52 -4.83
C MET A 136 -10.47 1.95 -4.68
N THR A 137 -11.74 2.10 -4.30
CA THR A 137 -12.38 3.39 -4.04
C THR A 137 -12.43 3.72 -2.55
N TYR A 138 -11.67 3.02 -1.70
CA TYR A 138 -11.63 3.31 -0.28
C TYR A 138 -11.08 4.72 -0.04
N GLU A 139 -11.87 5.57 0.60
CA GLU A 139 -11.48 6.95 0.90
C GLU A 139 -10.56 6.99 2.12
N ILE A 140 -9.34 7.48 1.92
CA ILE A 140 -8.39 7.73 3.00
C ILE A 140 -8.58 9.17 3.46
N GLN A 141 -8.88 9.37 4.75
CA GLN A 141 -8.98 10.69 5.34
C GLN A 141 -7.59 11.35 5.36
N MET A 142 -7.47 12.51 4.72
CA MET A 142 -6.24 13.29 4.68
C MET A 142 -6.43 14.62 5.39
N VAL A 143 -5.62 14.87 6.42
CA VAL A 143 -5.52 16.18 7.07
C VAL A 143 -4.49 17.01 6.30
N HIS A 144 -4.92 18.17 5.82
CA HIS A 144 -4.06 19.10 5.10
C HIS A 144 -3.63 20.22 6.06
N LEU A 145 -2.34 20.48 6.15
CA LEU A 145 -1.77 21.61 6.88
C LEU A 145 -1.16 22.59 5.87
N ASP A 146 -1.37 23.88 6.10
CA ASP A 146 -0.82 24.93 5.25
C ASP A 146 0.70 25.00 5.41
N ARG A 147 1.42 25.44 4.36
CA ARG A 147 2.89 25.56 4.41
C ARG A 147 3.40 26.50 5.52
N GLY A 148 2.55 27.43 5.97
CA GLY A 148 2.86 28.36 7.06
C GLY A 148 2.51 27.84 8.46
N THR A 149 1.98 26.61 8.59
CA THR A 149 1.68 26.02 9.90
C THR A 149 2.97 25.85 10.69
N SER A 150 3.01 26.39 11.90
CA SER A 150 4.19 26.27 12.77
C SER A 150 4.43 24.81 13.16
N LEU A 151 5.71 24.44 13.34
CA LEU A 151 6.10 23.08 13.72
C LEU A 151 5.35 22.59 14.97
N ASP A 152 5.18 23.46 15.97
CA ASP A 152 4.43 23.12 17.20
C ASP A 152 2.98 22.73 16.92
N ARG A 153 2.32 23.40 15.96
CA ARG A 153 0.94 23.08 15.54
C ARG A 153 0.87 21.80 14.72
N VAL A 154 1.89 21.52 13.91
CA VAL A 154 2.02 20.23 13.20
C VAL A 154 2.15 19.09 14.21
N VAL A 155 3.03 19.24 15.21
CA VAL A 155 3.25 18.26 16.28
C VAL A 155 1.99 18.08 17.12
N GLU A 156 1.35 19.16 17.56
CA GLU A 156 0.08 19.09 18.31
C GLU A 156 -1.02 18.36 17.52
N THR A 157 -1.13 18.63 16.22
CA THR A 157 -2.11 17.96 15.35
C THR A 157 -1.82 16.47 15.25
N PHE A 158 -0.55 16.10 15.03
CA PHE A 158 -0.11 14.71 14.98
C PHE A 158 -0.34 13.97 16.31
N GLU A 159 0.08 14.55 17.43
CA GLU A 159 -0.13 13.97 18.76
C GLU A 159 -1.61 13.82 19.10
N ARG A 160 -2.46 14.78 18.71
CA ARG A 160 -3.90 14.71 18.97
C ARG A 160 -4.58 13.60 18.15
N ILE A 161 -4.19 13.44 16.88
CA ILE A 161 -4.67 12.34 16.03
C ILE A 161 -4.26 10.98 16.64
N ASN A 162 -3.00 10.87 17.06
CA ASN A 162 -2.48 9.63 17.63
C ASN A 162 -2.97 9.33 19.06
N ARG A 163 -3.37 10.35 19.81
CA ARG A 163 -4.00 10.20 21.15
C ARG A 163 -5.44 9.69 21.11
N THR A 164 -6.13 9.82 19.97
CA THR A 164 -7.49 9.29 19.81
C THR A 164 -7.52 7.82 19.36
N GLY A 165 -6.36 7.25 18.99
CA GLY A 165 -6.11 5.80 19.02
C GLY A 165 -5.60 5.38 20.40
N GLU A 166 -5.72 4.10 20.76
CA GLU A 166 -5.22 3.57 22.05
C GLU A 166 -3.81 4.11 22.40
N PRO A 167 -3.54 4.43 23.68
CA PRO A 167 -2.29 5.02 24.10
C PRO A 167 -1.08 4.15 23.70
N LEU A 168 -0.15 4.75 22.96
CA LEU A 168 1.12 4.16 22.56
C LEU A 168 1.91 3.74 23.81
N SER A 169 2.37 2.49 23.82
CA SER A 169 3.16 1.93 24.91
C SER A 169 4.59 2.48 24.87
N VAL A 170 5.32 2.35 25.99
CA VAL A 170 6.75 2.74 26.08
C VAL A 170 7.62 2.06 25.00
N MET A 171 7.18 0.90 24.49
CA MET A 171 7.86 0.23 23.37
C MET A 171 7.67 0.93 22.02
N ASP A 172 6.51 1.54 21.78
CA ASP A 172 6.24 2.23 20.51
C ASP A 172 7.05 3.53 20.39
N LEU A 173 7.29 4.21 21.51
CA LEU A 173 8.20 5.37 21.61
C LEU A 173 9.67 4.99 21.36
N LEU A 174 10.05 3.74 21.63
CA LEU A 174 11.40 3.23 21.41
C LEU A 174 11.66 2.88 19.95
N VAL A 175 10.62 2.44 19.22
CA VAL A 175 10.71 2.09 17.79
C VAL A 175 10.56 3.32 16.88
N ALA A 176 9.87 4.37 17.33
CA ALA A 176 9.64 5.59 16.54
C ALA A 176 10.90 6.45 16.26
N LYS A 177 12.07 6.09 16.81
CA LYS A 177 13.36 6.79 16.59
C LYS A 177 14.38 6.02 15.74
N VAL A 178 13.96 5.00 14.98
CA VAL A 178 14.86 4.27 14.07
C VAL A 178 14.47 4.51 12.61
#